data_AF-A0A6G4RFA1-F1
#
_entry.id   AF-A0A6G4RFA1-F1
#
_cell.length_a   1.000
_cell.length_b   1.000
_cell.length_c   1.000
_cell.angle_alpha   90.00
_cell.angle_beta   90.00
_cell.angle_gamma   90.00
#
_symmetry.space_group_name_H-M   'P 1'
#
loop_
_entity.id
_entity.type
_entity.pdbx_description
1 polymer ?
#
loop_
_entity_poly.entity_id
_entity_poly.type
_entity_poly.pdbx_seq_one_letter_code
_entity_poly.pdbx_strand_id
1 'polypeptide(L)' 'MRKERFVLLAVIAFAVVFASFLTRGVGQLLIGRDLAILLSAPIAVVGFGLLIYLFVRATLDAVGVWTLE' A
#
# COMPACT_ATOMS: atom_id res chain seq x y z
N MET A 1 -15.39 11.29 3.95
CA MET A 1 -14.06 10.98 4.55
C MET A 1 -13.18 12.19 4.37
N ARG A 2 -12.58 12.67 5.47
CA ARG A 2 -11.73 13.88 5.43
C ARG A 2 -10.53 13.71 4.49
N LYS A 3 -10.32 14.68 3.60
CA LYS A 3 -9.18 14.75 2.66
C LYS A 3 -7.83 14.58 3.35
N GLU A 4 -7.65 15.20 4.52
CA GLU A 4 -6.42 15.08 5.30
C GLU A 4 -6.13 13.62 5.72
N ARG A 5 -7.17 12.90 6.18
CA ARG A 5 -7.06 11.49 6.51
C ARG A 5 -6.82 10.62 5.28
N PHE A 6 -7.34 11.03 4.12
CA PHE A 6 -7.10 10.35 2.84
C PHE A 6 -5.63 10.42 2.46
N VAL A 7 -5.06 11.62 2.48
CA VAL A 7 -3.65 11.83 2.19
C VAL A 7 -2.77 11.04 3.16
N LEU A 8 -3.08 11.09 4.46
CA LEU A 8 -2.33 10.31 5.46
C LEU A 8 -2.36 8.81 5.18
N LEU A 9 -3.55 8.24 4.90
CA LEU A 9 -3.67 6.82 4.56
C LEU A 9 -2.96 6.48 3.25
N ALA A 10 -2.96 7.36 2.25
CA ALA A 10 -2.24 7.17 1.00
C ALA A 10 -0.73 7.11 1.23
N VAL A 11 -0.19 8.01 2.05
CA VAL A 11 1.22 8.01 2.45
C VAL A 11 1.57 6.73 3.20
N ILE A 12 0.74 6.30 4.15
CA ILE A 12 0.93 5.05 4.89
C ILE A 12 0.90 3.85 3.94
N ALA A 13 -0.09 3.78 3.04
CA ALA A 13 -0.21 2.69 2.07
C ALA A 13 1.04 2.58 1.20
N PHE A 14 1.51 3.72 0.69
CA PHE A 14 2.73 3.79 -0.11
C PHE A 14 3.96 3.34 0.69
N ALA A 15 4.10 3.81 1.94
CA ALA A 15 5.20 3.41 2.82
C ALA A 15 5.19 1.91 3.13
N VAL A 16 4.02 1.31 3.35
CA VAL A 16 3.87 -0.14 3.58
C VAL A 16 4.28 -0.92 2.33
N VAL A 17 3.82 -0.51 1.14
CA VAL A 17 4.23 -1.14 -0.12
C VAL A 17 5.73 -1.00 -0.33
N PHE A 18 6.29 0.18 -0.10
CA PHE A 18 7.72 0.42 -0.19
C PHE A 18 8.51 -0.48 0.76
N ALA A 19 8.07 -0.63 2.01
CA ALA A 19 8.66 -1.55 2.97
C ALA A 19 8.63 -3.00 2.47
N SER A 20 7.55 -3.43 1.78
CA SER A 20 7.50 -4.77 1.19
C SER A 20 8.59 -4.99 0.13
N PHE A 21 8.88 -3.97 -0.68
CA PHE A 21 9.96 -4.02 -1.66
C PHE A 21 11.33 -4.06 -1.00
N LEU A 22 11.56 -3.28 0.07
CA LEU A 22 12.80 -3.34 0.83
C LEU A 22 13.00 -4.72 1.45
N THR A 23 11.97 -5.24 2.12
CA THR A 23 12.00 -6.57 2.74
C THR A 23 12.33 -7.64 1.70
N ARG A 24 11.77 -7.56 0.50
CA ARG A 24 12.07 -8.51 -0.58
C ARG A 24 13.48 -8.32 -1.15
N GLY A 25 13.82 -7.08 -1.51
CA GLY A 25 15.06 -6.74 -2.22
C GLY A 25 16.32 -6.88 -1.37
N VAL A 26 16.24 -6.48 -0.10
CA VAL A 26 17.34 -6.65 0.87
C VAL A 26 17.28 -8.05 1.47
N GLY A 27 16.09 -8.54 1.82
CA GLY A 27 15.93 -9.86 2.45
C GLY A 27 16.46 -11.00 1.59
N GLN A 28 16.30 -10.95 0.26
CA GLN A 28 16.85 -11.99 -0.61
C GLN A 28 18.38 -12.12 -0.51
N LEU A 29 19.09 -11.04 -0.16
CA LEU A 29 20.53 -11.03 0.03
C LEU A 29 20.94 -11.55 1.42
N LEU A 30 20.12 -11.29 2.44
CA LEU A 30 20.46 -11.58 3.83
C LEU A 30 19.96 -12.95 4.34
N ILE A 31 18.74 -13.33 3.96
CA ILE A 31 18.03 -14.50 4.52
C ILE A 31 17.57 -15.48 3.45
N GLY A 32 18.00 -15.27 2.19
CA GLY A 32 17.62 -16.10 1.06
C GLY A 32 16.25 -15.77 0.48
N ARG A 33 16.03 -16.21 -0.76
CA ARG A 33 14.89 -15.81 -1.59
C ARG A 33 13.55 -16.22 -0.98
N ASP A 34 13.40 -17.46 -0.53
CA ASP A 34 12.09 -17.98 -0.13
C ASP A 34 11.56 -17.32 1.15
N LEU A 35 12.43 -17.11 2.15
CA LEU A 35 12.06 -16.37 3.36
C LEU A 35 11.77 -14.90 3.06
N ALA A 36 12.55 -14.26 2.19
CA ALA A 36 12.30 -12.88 1.77
C ALA A 36 10.95 -12.72 1.06
N ILE A 37 10.56 -13.70 0.24
CA ILE A 37 9.23 -13.74 -0.40
C ILE A 37 8.14 -13.91 0.66
N LEU A 38 8.29 -14.88 1.56
CA LEU A 38 7.29 -15.18 2.57
C LEU A 38 7.02 -13.97 3.49
N LEU A 39 8.06 -13.23 3.88
CA LEU A 39 7.94 -12.04 4.73
C LEU A 39 7.39 -10.82 3.98
N SER A 40 7.82 -10.60 2.74
CA SER A 40 7.38 -9.44 1.95
C SER A 40 5.94 -9.59 1.44
N ALA A 41 5.47 -10.81 1.17
CA ALA A 41 4.14 -11.07 0.62
C ALA A 41 2.99 -10.47 1.44
N PRO A 42 2.84 -10.70 2.76
CA PRO A 42 1.75 -10.11 3.54
C PRO A 42 1.82 -8.59 3.59
N ILE A 43 3.03 -8.01 3.68
CA ILE A 43 3.24 -6.55 3.67
C ILE A 43 2.77 -5.97 2.34
N ALA A 44 3.17 -6.61 1.23
CA ALA A 44 2.78 -6.20 -0.12
C ALA A 44 1.27 -6.29 -0.33
N VAL A 45 0.64 -7.39 0.09
CA VAL A 45 -0.81 -7.59 -0.04
C VAL A 45 -1.60 -6.53 0.74
N VAL A 46 -1.22 -6.26 1.99
CA VAL A 46 -1.90 -5.25 2.82
C VAL A 46 -1.71 -3.85 2.22
N GLY A 47 -0.47 -3.48 1.91
CA GLY A 47 -0.17 -2.17 1.34
C GLY A 47 -0.84 -1.95 -0.02
N PHE A 48 -0.75 -2.93 -0.91
CA PHE A 48 -1.33 -2.85 -2.25
C PHE A 48 -2.86 -2.87 -2.21
N GLY A 49 -3.46 -3.70 -1.35
CA GLY A 49 -4.90 -3.69 -1.12
C GLY A 49 -5.40 -2.33 -0.63
N LEU A 50 -4.65 -1.69 0.27
CA LEU A 50 -4.96 -0.33 0.72
C LEU A 50 -4.83 0.70 -0.41
N LEU A 51 -3.81 0.59 -1.27
CA LEU A 51 -3.69 1.44 -2.46
C LEU A 51 -4.85 1.25 -3.42
N ILE A 52 -5.30 0.01 -3.68
CA ILE A 52 -6.49 -0.26 -4.50
C ILE A 52 -7.71 0.43 -3.89
N TYR A 53 -7.94 0.25 -2.60
CA TYR A 53 -9.07 0.86 -1.91
C TYR A 53 -9.07 2.39 -2.06
N LEU A 54 -7.92 3.03 -1.82
CA LEU A 54 -7.77 4.48 -1.92
C LEU A 54 -7.90 4.96 -3.37
N PHE A 55 -7.38 4.21 -4.34
CA PHE A 55 -7.52 4.51 -5.76
C PHE A 55 -8.98 4.47 -6.19
N VAL A 56 -9.75 3.45 -5.79
CA VAL A 56 -11.19 3.36 -6.05
C VAL A 56 -11.91 4.54 -5.39
N ARG A 57 -11.61 4.86 -4.12
CA ARG A 57 -12.21 6.01 -3.42
C ARG A 57 -11.92 7.34 -4.12
N ALA A 58 -10.69 7.57 -4.56
CA ALA A 58 -10.33 8.77 -5.31
C ALA A 58 -11.01 8.82 -6.68
N THR A 59 -11.14 7.68 -7.35
CA THR A 59 -11.85 7.59 -8.64
C THR A 59 -13.32 7.94 -8.46
N LEU A 60 -13.98 7.38 -7.45
CA LEU A 60 -15.39 7.66 -7.13
C LEU A 60 -15.63 9.14 -6.77
N ASP A 61 -14.68 9.78 -6.10
CA ASP A 61 -14.71 11.22 -5.84
C ASP A 61 -14.56 12.03 -7.14
N ALA A 62 -13.58 11.66 -7.98
CA ALA A 62 -13.30 12.33 -9.25
C ALA A 62 -14.47 12.25 -10.25
N VAL A 63 -15.22 11.15 -10.25
CA VAL A 63 -16.42 10.99 -11.09
C VAL A 63 -17.71 11.48 -10.41
N GLY A 64 -17.63 12.07 -9.22
CA GLY A 64 -18.77 12.64 -8.50
C GLY A 64 -19.74 11.63 -7.90
N VAL A 65 -19.36 10.35 -7.81
CA VAL A 65 -20.21 9.26 -7.26
C VAL A 65 -20.15 9.23 -5.74
N TRP A 66 -18.97 9.42 -5.13
CA TRP A 66 -18.83 9.44 -3.67
C TRP A 66 -17.71 10.37 -3.23
N THR A 67 -18.09 11.53 -2.70
CA THR A 67 -17.17 12.60 -2.37
C THR A 67 -16.26 12.33 -1.16
N LEU A 68 -15.06 12.87 -1.27
CA LEU A 68 -14.14 13.07 -0.15
C LEU A 68 -14.40 14.47 0.42
N GLU A 69 -14.62 14.52 1.73
CA GLU A 69 -15.01 15.75 2.45
C GLU A 69 -13.79 16.56 2.84
#